data_AF-A0A1F4F032-F1
#
_entry.id   AF-A0A1F4F032-F1
#
_cell.length_a   1.000
_cell.length_b   1.000
_cell.length_c   1.000
_cell.angle_alpha   90.00
_cell.angle_beta   90.00
_cell.angle_gamma   90.00
#
_symmetry.space_group_name_H-M   'P 1'
#
loop_
_entity.id
_entity.type
_entity.pdbx_description
1 polymer ?
#
loop_
_entity_poly.entity_id
_entity_poly.type
_entity_poly.pdbx_seq_one_letter_code
_entity_poly.pdbx_strand_id
1 'polypeptide(L)'
;MHTTSLAIFLALGGAPMAIGAPRAQSELECGVAADMAVVARSLAEEEVQRPKADAIMRRIYAVSTSRGQDLMNSVVGAAYGAKLDSGQVFAERLLATCLENGGDMDDVLGRTL
;
A
#
# COMPACT_ATOMS: atom_id res chain seq x y z
N MET A 1 -2.36 25.49 55.60
CA MET A 1 -2.47 24.11 55.07
C MET A 1 -2.58 24.24 53.56
N HIS A 2 -1.48 24.04 52.83
CA HIS A 2 -1.43 24.17 51.38
C HIS A 2 -1.36 22.76 50.79
N THR A 3 -2.43 22.33 50.11
CA THR A 3 -2.46 21.09 49.33
C THR A 3 -2.26 21.43 47.86
N THR A 4 -1.03 21.27 47.38
CA THR A 4 -0.67 21.29 45.96
C THR A 4 -0.99 19.92 45.35
N SER A 5 -2.04 19.84 44.54
CA SER A 5 -2.32 18.67 43.70
C SER A 5 -1.43 18.71 42.44
N LEU A 6 -0.45 17.82 42.40
CA LEU A 6 0.40 17.56 41.23
C LEU A 6 -0.35 16.57 40.30
N ALA A 7 -0.94 17.05 39.21
CA ALA A 7 -1.50 16.18 38.17
C ALA A 7 -0.38 15.77 37.21
N ILE A 8 0.05 14.51 37.31
CA ILE A 8 1.07 13.90 36.46
C ILE A 8 0.46 13.66 35.06
N PHE A 9 1.08 14.26 34.05
CA PHE A 9 0.86 14.00 32.63
C PHE A 9 1.23 12.55 32.29
N LEU A 10 0.25 11.75 31.87
CA LEU A 10 0.47 10.46 31.21
C LEU A 10 0.16 10.63 29.72
N ALA A 11 1.14 11.15 28.98
CA ALA A 11 1.15 11.11 27.53
C ALA A 11 1.46 9.68 27.10
N LEU A 12 0.42 8.88 26.80
CA LEU A 12 0.58 7.64 26.04
C LEU A 12 1.01 8.01 24.61
N GLY A 13 2.31 8.00 24.37
CA GLY A 13 2.87 8.00 23.02
C GLY A 13 2.54 6.68 22.34
N GLY A 14 1.48 6.65 21.53
CA GLY A 14 1.29 5.59 20.55
C GLY A 14 2.35 5.77 19.46
N ALA A 15 3.35 4.90 19.43
CA ALA A 15 4.23 4.82 18.27
C ALA A 15 3.35 4.44 17.06
N PRO A 16 3.40 5.16 15.94
CA PRO A 16 2.78 4.68 14.72
C PRO A 16 3.48 3.36 14.37
N MET A 17 2.76 2.25 14.44
CA MET A 17 3.23 1.04 13.78
C MET A 17 3.23 1.37 12.29
N ALA A 18 4.41 1.57 11.72
CA ALA A 18 4.58 1.63 10.29
C ALA A 18 4.25 0.24 9.74
N ILE A 19 3.01 0.06 9.28
CA ILE A 19 2.57 -1.18 8.66
C ILE A 19 3.03 -1.10 7.20
N GLY A 20 4.19 -1.68 6.92
CA GLY A 20 4.63 -1.95 5.55
C GLY A 20 3.59 -2.74 4.76
N ALA A 21 3.67 -2.66 3.44
CA ALA A 21 2.86 -3.50 2.57
C ALA A 21 3.19 -4.97 2.86
N PRO A 22 2.20 -5.87 2.78
CA PRO A 22 2.48 -7.27 2.95
C PRO A 22 3.51 -7.77 1.94
N ARG A 23 4.55 -8.45 2.43
CA ARG A 23 5.56 -9.07 1.56
C ARG A 23 4.93 -10.18 0.72
N ALA A 24 5.33 -10.23 -0.55
CA ALA A 24 5.00 -11.34 -1.44
C ALA A 24 5.73 -12.62 -0.99
N GLN A 25 5.06 -13.77 -1.10
CA GLN A 25 5.59 -15.07 -0.68
C GLN A 25 6.15 -15.90 -1.85
N SER A 26 5.98 -15.43 -3.08
CA SER A 26 6.46 -16.10 -4.28
C SER A 26 6.61 -15.11 -5.43
N GLU A 27 7.37 -15.49 -6.46
CA GLU A 27 7.47 -14.74 -7.71
C GLU A 27 6.11 -14.53 -8.37
N LEU A 28 5.21 -15.51 -8.24
CA LEU A 28 3.83 -15.40 -8.72
C LEU A 28 3.09 -14.26 -8.00
N GLU A 29 3.25 -14.12 -6.69
CA GLU A 29 2.64 -13.02 -5.95
C GLU A 29 3.24 -11.66 -6.35
N CYS A 30 4.53 -11.59 -6.65
CA CYS A 30 5.15 -10.39 -7.22
C CYS A 30 4.53 -10.04 -8.58
N GLY A 31 4.31 -11.03 -9.45
CA GLY A 31 3.65 -10.84 -10.74
C GLY A 31 2.21 -10.33 -10.59
N VAL A 32 1.45 -10.86 -9.64
CA VAL A 32 0.08 -10.38 -9.34
C VAL A 32 0.10 -8.94 -8.83
N ALA A 33 1.05 -8.57 -7.97
CA ALA A 33 1.19 -7.19 -7.50
C ALA A 33 1.52 -6.23 -8.65
N ALA A 34 2.38 -6.64 -9.58
CA ALA A 34 2.71 -5.87 -10.78
C ALA A 34 1.50 -5.70 -11.72
N ASP A 35 0.70 -6.75 -11.93
CA ASP A 35 -0.55 -6.65 -12.69
C ASP A 35 -1.55 -5.69 -12.02
N MET A 36 -1.70 -5.79 -10.69
CA MET A 36 -2.50 -4.83 -9.91
C MET A 36 -2.03 -3.40 -10.12
N ALA A 37 -0.73 -3.16 -10.22
CA ALA A 37 -0.14 -1.84 -10.43
C ALA A 37 -0.50 -1.27 -11.80
N VAL A 38 -0.47 -2.09 -12.86
CA VAL A 38 -0.93 -1.68 -14.20
C VAL A 38 -2.40 -1.24 -14.14
N VAL A 39 -3.28 -2.11 -13.63
CA VAL A 39 -4.73 -1.84 -13.59
C VAL A 39 -5.04 -0.62 -12.73
N ALA A 40 -4.45 -0.54 -11.53
CA ALA A 40 -4.68 0.59 -10.63
C ALA A 40 -4.24 1.92 -11.26
N ARG A 41 -3.12 1.92 -12.00
CA ARG A 41 -2.65 3.12 -12.68
C ARG A 41 -3.53 3.51 -13.86
N SER A 42 -3.97 2.55 -14.67
CA SER A 42 -4.94 2.84 -15.74
C SER A 42 -6.23 3.45 -15.19
N LEU A 43 -6.73 2.95 -14.06
CA LEU A 43 -7.91 3.54 -13.41
C LEU A 43 -7.66 4.97 -12.92
N ALA A 44 -6.46 5.25 -12.41
CA ALA A 44 -6.08 6.59 -11.98
C ALA A 44 -5.93 7.57 -13.16
N GLU A 45 -5.35 7.12 -14.28
CA GLU A 45 -5.18 7.90 -15.51
C GLU A 45 -6.53 8.24 -16.17
N GLU A 46 -7.50 7.35 -16.06
CA GLU A 46 -8.89 7.56 -16.51
C GLU A 46 -9.73 8.37 -15.48
N GLU A 47 -9.09 8.97 -14.48
CA GLU A 47 -9.72 9.77 -13.43
C GLU A 47 -10.89 9.06 -12.70
N VAL A 48 -10.84 7.72 -12.64
CA VAL A 48 -11.85 6.95 -11.90
C VAL A 48 -11.74 7.32 -10.43
N GLN A 49 -12.85 7.67 -9.79
CA GLN A 49 -12.85 8.00 -8.37
C GLN A 49 -12.29 6.83 -7.54
N ARG A 50 -11.36 7.14 -6.62
CA ARG A 50 -10.64 6.13 -5.83
C ARG A 50 -11.54 5.07 -5.16
N PRO A 51 -12.67 5.40 -4.51
CA PRO A 51 -13.57 4.38 -3.95
C PRO A 51 -14.17 3.43 -5.00
N LYS A 52 -14.38 3.92 -6.22
CA LYS A 52 -14.86 3.12 -7.35
C LYS A 52 -13.75 2.22 -7.90
N ALA A 53 -12.52 2.73 -8.00
CA ALA A 53 -11.36 1.93 -8.38
C ALA A 53 -11.09 0.81 -7.38
N ASP A 54 -11.17 1.10 -6.06
CA ASP A 54 -11.06 0.07 -5.02
C ASP A 54 -12.11 -1.03 -5.20
N ALA A 55 -13.35 -0.66 -5.54
CA ALA A 55 -14.42 -1.62 -5.80
C ALA A 55 -14.20 -2.44 -7.08
N ILE A 56 -13.64 -1.85 -8.13
CA ILE A 56 -13.28 -2.53 -9.38
C ILE A 56 -12.15 -3.53 -9.12
N MET A 57 -11.07 -3.09 -8.48
CA MET A 57 -9.90 -3.91 -8.14
C MET A 57 -10.31 -5.14 -7.31
N ARG A 58 -11.15 -4.97 -6.28
CA ARG A 58 -11.67 -6.10 -5.49
C ARG A 58 -12.42 -7.14 -6.32
N ARG A 59 -13.11 -6.71 -7.37
CA ARG A 59 -13.86 -7.61 -8.27
C ARG A 59 -12.92 -8.33 -9.24
N ILE A 60 -11.90 -7.65 -9.76
CA ILE A 60 -10.92 -8.23 -10.69
C ILE A 60 -10.09 -9.30 -9.99
N TYR A 61 -9.54 -8.97 -8.82
CA TYR A 61 -8.59 -9.85 -8.12
C TYR A 61 -9.23 -10.77 -7.09
N ALA A 62 -10.54 -10.66 -6.85
CA ALA A 62 -11.30 -11.48 -5.91
C ALA A 62 -10.61 -11.67 -4.53
N VAL A 63 -9.91 -10.64 -4.05
CA VAL A 63 -9.09 -10.71 -2.83
C VAL A 63 -9.97 -10.88 -1.59
N SER A 64 -9.93 -12.08 -1.02
CA SER A 64 -10.73 -12.45 0.15
C SER A 64 -9.96 -12.40 1.47
N THR A 65 -8.62 -12.38 1.41
CA THR A 65 -7.76 -12.32 2.60
C THR A 65 -7.48 -10.87 3.00
N SER A 66 -7.34 -10.62 4.30
CA SER A 66 -6.90 -9.31 4.80
C SER A 66 -5.57 -8.88 4.19
N ARG A 67 -4.60 -9.82 4.12
CA ARG A 67 -3.29 -9.60 3.47
C ARG A 67 -3.42 -9.13 2.02
N GLY A 68 -4.25 -9.81 1.22
CA GLY A 68 -4.45 -9.43 -0.18
C GLY A 68 -5.14 -8.07 -0.33
N GLN A 69 -6.08 -7.75 0.57
CA GLN A 69 -6.73 -6.44 0.60
C GLN A 69 -5.74 -5.34 0.97
N ASP A 70 -4.87 -5.57 1.95
CA ASP A 70 -3.86 -4.59 2.37
C ASP A 70 -2.85 -4.30 1.26
N LEU A 71 -2.40 -5.34 0.55
CA LEU A 71 -1.54 -5.18 -0.63
C LEU A 71 -2.24 -4.37 -1.72
N MET A 72 -3.45 -4.77 -2.12
CA MET A 72 -4.24 -4.05 -3.12
C MET A 72 -4.47 -2.58 -2.74
N ASN A 73 -4.82 -2.29 -1.49
CA ASN A 73 -5.02 -0.92 -1.00
C ASN A 73 -3.73 -0.09 -1.08
N SER A 74 -2.57 -0.73 -0.87
CA SER A 74 -1.25 -0.09 -1.02
C SER A 74 -0.97 0.26 -2.47
N VAL A 75 -1.23 -0.70 -3.38
CA VAL A 75 -1.03 -0.50 -4.82
C VAL A 75 -1.94 0.60 -5.35
N VAL A 76 -3.24 0.59 -5.00
CA VAL A 76 -4.16 1.66 -5.40
C VAL A 76 -3.77 3.00 -4.75
N GLY A 77 -3.36 2.99 -3.49
CA GLY A 77 -2.88 4.18 -2.81
C GLY A 77 -1.68 4.82 -3.51
N ALA A 78 -0.71 4.00 -3.91
CA ALA A 78 0.45 4.45 -4.68
C ALA A 78 0.01 4.97 -6.06
N ALA A 79 -0.78 4.21 -6.81
CA ALA A 79 -1.24 4.52 -8.17
C ALA A 79 -1.88 5.91 -8.33
N TYR A 80 -2.61 6.35 -7.30
CA TYR A 80 -3.29 7.64 -7.23
C TYR A 80 -2.43 8.78 -6.67
N GLY A 81 -1.17 8.52 -6.32
CA GLY A 81 -0.21 9.52 -5.88
C GLY A 81 0.24 10.47 -7.01
N ALA A 82 0.66 11.68 -6.64
CA ALA A 82 0.90 12.79 -7.57
C ALA A 82 2.15 12.64 -8.49
N LYS A 83 2.90 11.54 -8.41
CA LYS A 83 4.17 11.34 -9.14
C LYS A 83 4.44 9.87 -9.48
N LEU A 84 3.54 9.25 -10.23
CA LEU A 84 3.87 7.96 -10.86
C LEU A 84 3.97 8.12 -12.36
N ASP A 85 4.96 7.42 -12.91
CA ASP A 85 5.15 7.16 -14.33
C ASP A 85 3.95 6.36 -14.89
N SER A 86 3.97 5.99 -16.17
CA SER A 86 2.92 5.16 -16.77
C SER A 86 2.72 3.85 -16.01
N GLY A 87 1.54 3.23 -16.15
CA GLY A 87 1.21 1.97 -15.46
C GLY A 87 2.23 0.85 -15.69
N GLN A 88 2.83 0.79 -16.88
CA GLN A 88 3.87 -0.16 -17.20
C GLN A 88 5.16 0.08 -16.39
N VAL A 89 5.64 1.33 -16.33
CA VAL A 89 6.87 1.66 -15.57
C VAL A 89 6.66 1.43 -14.08
N PHE A 90 5.47 1.76 -13.57
CA PHE A 90 5.11 1.50 -12.18
C PHE A 90 5.12 -0.01 -11.88
N ALA A 91 4.51 -0.82 -12.73
CA ALA A 91 4.47 -2.27 -12.58
C ALA A 91 5.84 -2.94 -12.71
N GLU A 92 6.66 -2.53 -13.67
CA GLU A 92 8.02 -3.04 -13.87
C GLU A 92 8.90 -2.75 -12.65
N ARG A 93 8.83 -1.52 -12.12
CA ARG A 93 9.53 -1.16 -10.88
C ARG A 93 9.04 -2.00 -9.70
N LEU A 94 7.72 -2.11 -9.53
CA LEU A 94 7.15 -2.88 -8.42
C LEU A 94 7.57 -4.35 -8.49
N LEU A 95 7.56 -4.94 -9.69
CA LEU A 95 8.00 -6.32 -9.92
C LEU A 95 9.49 -6.49 -9.61
N ALA A 96 10.34 -5.62 -10.15
CA ALA A 96 11.79 -5.67 -9.95
C ALA A 96 12.13 -5.58 -8.46
N THR A 97 11.58 -4.58 -7.76
CA THR A 97 11.78 -4.41 -6.31
C THR A 97 11.29 -5.62 -5.53
N CYS A 98 10.11 -6.16 -5.87
CA CYS A 98 9.57 -7.35 -5.20
C CYS A 98 10.49 -8.57 -5.35
N LEU A 99 11.01 -8.82 -6.55
CA LEU A 99 11.90 -9.95 -6.81
C LEU A 99 13.28 -9.77 -6.15
N GLU A 100 13.84 -8.56 -6.18
CA GLU A 100 15.15 -8.25 -5.62
C GLU A 100 15.16 -8.24 -4.08
N ASN A 101 14.07 -7.80 -3.46
CA ASN A 101 13.98 -7.60 -2.00
C ASN A 101 13.20 -8.70 -1.27
N GLY A 102 13.12 -9.90 -1.85
CA GLY A 102 12.47 -11.05 -1.19
C GLY A 102 10.98 -10.82 -0.88
N GLY A 103 10.29 -10.13 -1.79
CA GLY A 103 8.86 -9.84 -1.70
C GLY A 103 8.52 -8.47 -1.10
N ASP A 104 9.51 -7.68 -0.69
CA ASP A 104 9.30 -6.31 -0.20
C ASP A 104 9.04 -5.33 -1.35
N MET A 105 8.06 -4.44 -1.17
CA MET A 105 7.61 -3.46 -2.15
C MET A 105 7.47 -2.05 -1.57
N ASP A 106 7.86 -1.84 -0.31
CA ASP A 106 7.60 -0.62 0.45
C ASP A 106 8.18 0.63 -0.21
N ASP A 107 9.40 0.53 -0.75
CA ASP A 107 10.09 1.60 -1.48
C ASP A 107 9.29 2.12 -2.69
N VAL A 108 8.55 1.23 -3.36
CA VAL A 108 7.76 1.58 -4.55
C VAL A 108 6.34 2.01 -4.15
N LEU A 109 5.77 1.39 -3.13
CA LEU A 109 4.43 1.70 -2.64
C LEU A 109 4.37 2.94 -1.74
N GLY A 110 5.52 3.57 -1.47
CA GLY A 110 5.62 4.78 -0.68
C GLY A 110 5.29 4.55 0.80
N ARG A 111 5.48 3.32 1.28
CA ARG A 111 5.40 3.00 2.70
C ARG A 111 6.82 2.99 3.23
N THR A 112 7.07 3.74 4.29
CA THR A 112 8.35 3.67 5.03
C THR A 112 8.06 2.89 6.29
N LEU A 113 8.78 1.80 6.53
CA LEU A 113 8.83 1.14 7.84
C LEU A 113 9.47 2.07 8.88
#